data_AF-J9F326-F1
#
_entry.id   AF-J9F326-F1
#
_cell.length_a   1.000
_cell.length_b   1.000
_cell.length_c   1.000
_cell.angle_alpha   90.00
_cell.angle_beta   90.00
_cell.angle_gamma   90.00
#
_symmetry.space_group_name_H-M   'P 1'
#
loop_
_entity.id
_entity.type
_entity.pdbx_description
1 polymer ?
#
loop_
_entity_poly.entity_id
_entity_poly.type
_entity_poly.pdbx_seq_one_letter_code
_entity_poly.pdbx_strand_id
1 'polypeptide(L)'
;LNFWRAPTGIGQAVDIMLQSSMIHSLANFLKQNNITFEIIINDVEKLIYEREGQPRKSNSQNYATATAFNSIMESFMKRQKDVNLIENKAKYDFGDYHSYDTIISWLNEIEHFYPNIAEVFTIGQTYEGRNIKGIKSL
;
A
#
# COMPACT_ATOMS: atom_id res chain seq x y z
N LEU A 1 -23.14 6.92 3.40
CA LEU A 1 -23.07 5.84 2.39
C LEU A 1 -21.84 6.10 1.56
N ASN A 2 -20.99 5.10 1.33
CA ASN A 2 -19.80 5.24 0.50
C ASN A 2 -19.90 4.27 -0.68
N PHE A 3 -19.96 4.78 -1.91
CA PHE A 3 -20.07 3.97 -3.11
C PHE A 3 -18.67 3.56 -3.58
N TRP A 4 -18.34 2.29 -3.43
CA TRP A 4 -17.10 1.73 -3.99
C TRP A 4 -17.24 1.48 -5.49
N ARG A 5 -18.45 1.11 -5.93
CA ARG A 5 -18.85 1.11 -7.34
C ARG A 5 -20.19 1.81 -7.47
N ALA A 6 -20.17 2.98 -8.09
CA ALA A 6 -21.36 3.81 -8.26
C ALA A 6 -22.33 3.22 -9.31
N PRO A 7 -23.63 3.56 -9.25
CA PRO A 7 -24.59 3.16 -10.28
C PRO A 7 -24.24 3.79 -11.63
N THR A 8 -24.01 2.96 -12.64
CA THR A 8 -23.64 3.40 -14.01
C THR A 8 -24.76 3.18 -15.03
N GLY A 9 -25.63 2.19 -14.81
CA GLY A 9 -26.74 1.87 -15.71
C GLY A 9 -27.64 0.75 -15.16
N ILE A 10 -28.76 0.52 -15.85
CA ILE A 10 -29.72 -0.52 -15.48
C ILE A 10 -29.04 -1.91 -15.59
N GLY A 11 -29.22 -2.75 -14.58
CA GLY A 11 -28.65 -4.10 -14.52
C GLY A 11 -27.16 -4.15 -14.13
N GLN A 12 -26.50 -3.01 -13.93
CA GLN A 12 -25.15 -2.98 -13.40
C GLN A 12 -25.17 -3.10 -11.87
N ALA A 13 -24.24 -3.88 -11.33
CA ALA A 13 -24.11 -4.04 -9.89
C ALA A 13 -23.50 -2.79 -9.24
N VAL A 14 -23.92 -2.54 -7.99
CA VAL A 14 -23.53 -1.37 -7.19
C VAL A 14 -22.93 -1.87 -5.89
N ASP A 15 -21.74 -1.38 -5.53
CA ASP A 15 -21.04 -1.78 -4.31
C ASP A 15 -21.01 -0.61 -3.33
N ILE A 16 -21.48 -0.86 -2.12
CA ILE A 16 -21.65 0.19 -1.11
C ILE A 16 -21.01 -0.26 0.19
N MET A 17 -20.06 0.54 0.69
CA MET A 17 -19.55 0.45 2.05
C MET A 17 -20.44 1.24 3.00
N LEU A 18 -20.75 0.59 4.12
CA LEU A 18 -21.65 1.07 5.15
C LEU A 18 -20.93 1.13 6.50
N GLN A 19 -21.29 2.11 7.31
CA GLN A 19 -21.00 2.05 8.74
C GLN A 19 -21.93 1.03 9.40
N SER A 20 -21.45 0.34 10.44
CA SER A 20 -22.19 -0.74 11.11
C SER A 20 -23.59 -0.31 11.60
N SER A 21 -23.74 0.95 12.02
CA SER A 21 -25.02 1.53 12.45
C SER A 21 -26.08 1.60 11.35
N MET A 22 -25.68 1.67 10.08
CA MET A 22 -26.60 1.87 8.95
C MET A 22 -27.07 0.57 8.31
N ILE A 23 -26.42 -0.56 8.61
CA ILE A 23 -26.65 -1.85 7.94
C ILE A 23 -28.12 -2.26 8.02
N HIS A 24 -28.72 -2.22 9.21
CA HIS A 24 -30.11 -2.64 9.40
C HIS A 24 -31.09 -1.74 8.65
N SER A 25 -30.90 -0.42 8.71
CA SER A 25 -31.77 0.54 8.04
C SER A 25 -31.74 0.36 6.53
N LEU A 26 -30.54 0.24 5.94
CA LEU A 26 -30.40 0.07 4.50
C LEU A 26 -30.89 -1.32 4.03
N ALA A 27 -30.56 -2.38 4.75
CA ALA A 27 -31.01 -3.73 4.42
C ALA A 27 -32.56 -3.81 4.39
N ASN A 28 -33.23 -3.13 5.31
CA ASN A 28 -34.69 -3.05 5.32
C ASN A 28 -35.21 -2.26 4.12
N PHE A 29 -34.60 -1.12 3.80
CA PHE A 29 -34.96 -0.32 2.63
C PHE A 29 -34.83 -1.12 1.33
N LEU A 30 -33.72 -1.86 1.14
CA LEU A 30 -33.52 -2.68 -0.05
C LEU A 30 -34.55 -3.81 -0.16
N LYS A 31 -34.84 -4.50 0.95
CA LYS A 31 -35.87 -5.54 1.01
C LYS A 31 -37.26 -5.00 0.66
N GLN A 32 -37.62 -3.84 1.20
CA GLN A 32 -38.92 -3.19 0.95
C GLN A 32 -39.11 -2.77 -0.50
N ASN A 33 -38.02 -2.45 -1.20
CA ASN A 33 -38.04 -2.06 -2.61
C ASN A 33 -37.74 -3.22 -3.57
N ASN A 34 -37.77 -4.46 -3.09
CA ASN A 34 -37.46 -5.67 -3.87
C ASN A 34 -36.08 -5.62 -4.56
N ILE A 35 -35.11 -4.95 -3.93
CA ILE A 35 -33.74 -4.87 -4.40
C ILE A 35 -32.94 -6.01 -3.78
N THR A 36 -32.44 -6.91 -4.61
CA THR A 36 -31.55 -8.00 -4.19
C THR A 36 -30.18 -7.44 -3.82
N PHE A 37 -29.58 -7.97 -2.76
CA PHE A 37 -28.21 -7.61 -2.36
C PHE A 37 -27.51 -8.82 -1.75
N GLU A 38 -26.18 -8.77 -1.77
CA GLU A 38 -25.31 -9.74 -1.12
C GLU A 38 -24.22 -9.01 -0.31
N ILE A 39 -23.72 -9.65 0.74
CA ILE A 39 -22.61 -9.11 1.54
C ILE A 39 -21.31 -9.65 0.93
N ILE A 40 -20.59 -8.78 0.22
CA ILE A 40 -19.31 -9.13 -0.42
C ILE A 40 -18.18 -9.16 0.62
N ILE A 41 -18.18 -8.18 1.52
CA ILE A 41 -17.18 -8.04 2.59
C ILE A 41 -17.92 -7.87 3.91
N ASN A 42 -17.71 -8.81 4.82
CA ASN A 42 -18.35 -8.80 6.14
C ASN A 42 -17.77 -7.72 7.06
N ASP A 43 -16.44 -7.57 7.04
CA ASP A 43 -15.72 -6.65 7.92
C ASP A 43 -14.53 -6.03 7.20
N VAL A 44 -14.64 -4.74 6.90
CA VAL A 44 -13.59 -3.96 6.24
C VAL A 44 -12.42 -3.68 7.19
N GLU A 45 -12.68 -3.53 8.49
CA GLU A 45 -11.65 -3.26 9.50
C GLU A 45 -10.69 -4.45 9.60
N LYS A 46 -11.24 -5.68 9.65
CA LYS A 46 -10.44 -6.90 9.64
C LYS A 46 -9.54 -7.00 8.40
N LEU A 47 -10.08 -6.68 7.22
CA LEU A 47 -9.30 -6.72 5.97
C LEU A 47 -8.15 -5.71 5.95
N ILE A 48 -8.35 -4.52 6.53
CA ILE A 48 -7.29 -3.51 6.65
C ILE A 48 -6.16 -4.06 7.53
N TYR A 49 -6.49 -4.62 8.70
CA TYR A 49 -5.47 -5.19 9.60
C TYR A 49 -4.70 -6.35 8.99
N GLU A 50 -5.35 -7.20 8.19
CA GLU A 50 -4.69 -8.31 7.51
C GLU A 50 -3.66 -7.83 6.47
N ARG A 51 -3.88 -6.66 5.86
CA ARG A 51 -3.01 -6.13 4.80
C ARG A 51 -1.95 -5.14 5.28
N GLU A 52 -2.33 -4.22 6.15
CA GLU A 52 -1.46 -3.14 6.62
C GLU A 52 -0.80 -3.47 7.98
N GLY A 53 -1.23 -4.58 8.60
CA GLY A 53 -0.85 -4.93 9.96
C GLY A 53 -1.60 -4.11 11.01
N GLN A 54 -1.32 -4.38 12.28
CA GLN A 54 -1.81 -3.54 13.37
C GLN A 54 -1.01 -2.23 13.41
N PRO A 55 -1.62 -1.07 13.70
CA PRO A 55 -0.86 0.14 14.00
C PRO A 55 0.17 -0.19 15.08
N ARG A 56 1.45 0.17 14.85
CA ARG A 56 2.56 -0.14 15.74
C ARG A 56 2.22 0.32 17.17
N LYS A 57 1.83 -0.61 18.03
CA LYS A 57 1.87 -0.41 19.48
C LYS A 57 3.34 -0.43 19.86
N SER A 58 3.89 0.73 20.21
CA SER A 58 5.28 0.90 20.61
C SER A 58 5.57 0.15 21.91
N ASN A 59 5.81 -1.16 21.82
CA ASN A 59 6.35 -1.96 22.92
C ASN A 59 7.86 -2.10 22.70
N SER A 60 8.60 -1.10 23.18
CA SER A 60 10.03 -1.23 23.45
C SER A 60 10.20 -2.04 24.72
N GLN A 61 10.64 -3.30 24.64
CA GLN A 61 11.51 -3.96 25.63
C GLN A 61 11.82 -5.41 25.17
N ASN A 62 13.10 -5.73 24.94
CA ASN A 62 13.83 -6.89 25.49
C ASN A 62 15.10 -7.19 24.68
N TYR A 63 16.23 -6.62 25.12
CA TYR A 63 17.58 -6.91 24.62
C TYR A 63 18.24 -7.98 25.50
N ALA A 64 18.25 -9.23 25.05
CA ALA A 64 19.05 -10.28 25.69
C ALA A 64 19.55 -11.40 24.73
N THR A 65 19.48 -11.22 23.40
CA THR A 65 19.95 -12.25 22.44
C THR A 65 20.82 -11.71 21.30
N ALA A 66 21.35 -10.48 21.39
CA ALA A 66 21.97 -9.81 20.24
C ALA A 66 23.27 -10.47 19.72
N THR A 67 24.10 -11.08 20.55
CA THR A 67 25.49 -11.42 20.15
C THR A 67 25.61 -12.68 19.29
N ALA A 68 24.83 -13.74 19.54
CA ALA A 68 24.96 -15.01 18.82
C ALA A 68 24.33 -14.99 17.41
N PHE A 69 23.27 -14.22 17.21
CA PHE A 69 22.63 -14.06 15.90
C PHE A 69 23.45 -13.17 14.95
N ASN A 70 24.28 -12.24 15.47
CA ASN A 70 25.06 -11.32 14.65
C ASN A 70 26.14 -12.03 13.79
N SER A 71 26.84 -13.03 14.33
CA SER A 71 27.89 -13.78 13.60
C SER A 71 27.32 -14.67 12.48
N ILE A 72 26.16 -15.26 12.75
CA ILE A 72 25.41 -16.05 11.76
C ILE A 72 24.89 -15.12 10.66
N MET A 73 24.31 -13.97 11.02
CA MET A 73 23.82 -12.96 10.08
C MET A 73 24.93 -12.40 9.18
N GLU A 74 26.12 -12.09 9.73
CA GLU A 74 27.28 -11.65 8.95
C GLU A 74 27.70 -12.67 7.88
N SER A 75 27.71 -13.95 8.25
CA SER A 75 28.09 -15.05 7.36
C SER A 75 27.07 -15.25 6.23
N PHE A 76 25.78 -15.02 6.50
CA PHE A 76 24.72 -15.04 5.49
C PHE A 76 24.77 -13.83 4.56
N MET A 77 25.03 -12.62 5.08
CA MET A 77 25.16 -11.40 4.27
C MET A 77 26.36 -11.44 3.33
N LYS A 78 27.48 -12.05 3.75
CA LYS A 78 28.68 -12.17 2.94
C LYS A 78 28.46 -13.02 1.68
N ARG A 79 27.70 -14.13 1.77
CA ARG A 79 27.40 -15.01 0.64
C ARG A 79 26.36 -14.44 -0.33
N GLN A 80 25.48 -13.56 0.14
CA GLN A 80 24.46 -12.93 -0.69
C GLN A 80 25.05 -11.84 -1.61
N LYS A 81 26.24 -11.34 -1.28
CA LYS A 81 26.96 -10.31 -2.04
C LYS A 81 27.52 -10.84 -3.38
N ASP A 82 27.80 -12.13 -3.48
CA ASP A 82 28.48 -12.73 -4.63
C ASP A 82 27.52 -13.14 -5.79
N VAL A 83 26.19 -12.98 -5.62
CA VAL A 83 25.17 -13.42 -6.60
C VAL A 83 24.54 -12.25 -7.40
N ASN A 84 24.82 -10.99 -7.05
CA ASN A 84 24.21 -9.81 -7.70
C ASN A 84 25.16 -9.12 -8.69
N LEU A 85 25.43 -9.75 -9.85
CA LEU A 85 26.23 -9.11 -10.92
C LEU A 85 25.40 -8.15 -11.81
N ILE A 86 24.11 -7.98 -11.52
CA ILE A 86 23.30 -6.84 -11.97
C ILE A 86 22.60 -6.27 -10.73
N GLU A 87 23.35 -5.53 -9.91
CA GLU A 87 22.79 -4.90 -8.72
C GLU A 87 21.90 -3.72 -9.16
N ASN A 88 20.58 -3.87 -9.00
CA ASN A 88 19.69 -2.72 -9.06
C ASN A 88 19.99 -1.84 -7.85
N LYS A 89 20.60 -0.66 -8.10
CA LYS A 89 21.01 0.28 -7.07
C LYS A 89 19.84 1.03 -6.45
N ALA A 90 18.75 1.20 -7.20
CA ALA A 90 17.48 1.76 -6.71
C ALA A 90 16.52 0.62 -6.37
N LYS A 91 16.83 -0.10 -5.28
CA LYS A 91 16.06 -1.28 -4.87
C LYS A 91 14.70 -0.85 -4.31
N TYR A 92 13.65 -1.42 -4.85
CA TYR A 92 12.29 -1.24 -4.38
C TYR A 92 11.61 -2.60 -4.25
N ASP A 93 10.87 -2.78 -3.15
CA ASP A 93 10.19 -4.04 -2.86
C ASP A 93 8.81 -4.04 -3.52
N PHE A 94 8.77 -4.43 -4.78
CA PHE A 94 7.52 -4.56 -5.51
C PHE A 94 6.70 -5.74 -4.97
N GLY A 95 5.40 -5.54 -4.77
CA GLY A 95 4.48 -6.56 -4.27
C GLY A 95 3.74 -6.12 -3.01
N ASP A 96 4.32 -5.16 -2.28
CA ASP A 96 3.73 -4.55 -1.09
C ASP A 96 3.32 -3.08 -1.33
N TYR A 97 2.45 -2.58 -0.45
CA TYR A 97 2.08 -1.17 -0.41
C TYR A 97 3.14 -0.38 0.37
N HIS A 98 3.55 0.76 -0.18
CA HIS A 98 4.56 1.64 0.41
C HIS A 98 3.99 3.02 0.71
N SER A 99 4.61 3.71 1.68
CA SER A 99 4.25 5.10 1.95
C SER A 99 4.65 6.01 0.79
N TYR A 100 4.02 7.17 0.72
CA TYR A 100 4.38 8.21 -0.24
C TYR A 100 5.89 8.55 -0.19
N ASP A 101 6.45 8.74 1.00
CA ASP A 101 7.86 9.11 1.17
C ASP A 101 8.82 8.03 0.67
N THR A 102 8.48 6.75 0.89
CA THR A 102 9.26 5.62 0.36
C THR A 102 9.26 5.62 -1.16
N ILE A 103 8.10 5.85 -1.79
CA ILE A 103 7.98 5.92 -3.26
C ILE A 103 8.77 7.09 -3.82
N ILE A 104 8.69 8.27 -3.19
CA ILE A 104 9.45 9.44 -3.63
C ILE A 104 10.96 9.24 -3.48
N SER A 105 11.41 8.63 -2.39
CA SER A 105 12.82 8.30 -2.17
C SER A 105 13.33 7.38 -3.28
N TRP A 106 12.57 6.34 -3.59
CA TRP A 106 12.89 5.42 -4.67
C TRP A 106 12.95 6.10 -6.05
N LEU A 107 12.01 7.00 -6.38
CA LEU A 107 12.05 7.77 -7.62
C LEU A 107 13.34 8.59 -7.74
N ASN A 108 13.73 9.29 -6.67
CA ASN A 108 14.96 10.09 -6.67
C ASN A 108 16.21 9.20 -6.77
N GLU A 109 16.20 8.00 -6.19
CA GLU A 109 17.28 7.02 -6.34
C GLU A 109 17.43 6.52 -7.77
N ILE A 110 16.31 6.30 -8.48
CA ILE A 110 16.35 5.91 -9.90
C ILE A 110 17.08 6.99 -10.73
N GLU A 111 16.68 8.25 -10.60
CA GLU A 111 17.34 9.36 -11.30
C GLU A 111 18.82 9.47 -10.92
N HIS A 112 19.14 9.31 -9.63
CA HIS A 112 20.51 9.39 -9.13
C HIS A 112 21.42 8.29 -9.69
N PHE A 113 20.95 7.05 -9.73
CA PHE A 113 21.77 5.90 -10.16
C PHE A 113 21.71 5.63 -11.67
N TYR A 114 20.65 6.10 -12.34
CA TYR A 114 20.39 5.84 -13.75
C TYR A 114 20.07 7.13 -14.55
N PRO A 115 20.91 8.18 -14.47
CA PRO A 115 20.61 9.50 -15.04
C PRO A 115 20.54 9.53 -16.58
N ASN A 116 21.06 8.51 -17.26
CA ASN A 116 21.04 8.43 -18.72
C ASN A 116 19.76 7.78 -19.28
N ILE A 117 18.90 7.23 -18.43
CA ILE A 117 17.68 6.52 -18.85
C ILE A 117 16.42 7.06 -18.16
N ALA A 118 16.54 7.77 -17.05
CA ALA A 118 15.40 8.27 -16.29
C ALA A 118 15.65 9.68 -15.74
N GLU A 119 14.63 10.52 -15.84
CA GLU A 119 14.57 11.88 -15.31
C GLU A 119 13.32 12.02 -14.44
N VAL A 120 13.45 12.59 -13.23
CA VAL A 120 12.32 12.83 -12.33
C VAL A 120 12.01 14.32 -12.30
N PHE A 121 10.77 14.67 -12.65
CA PHE A 121 10.33 16.05 -12.75
C PHE A 121 9.08 16.29 -11.91
N THR A 122 8.80 17.55 -11.59
CA THR A 122 7.61 17.95 -10.82
C THR A 122 6.65 18.70 -11.72
N ILE A 123 5.41 18.24 -11.82
CA ILE A 123 4.37 18.88 -12.67
C ILE A 123 3.54 19.93 -11.93
N GLY A 124 3.64 19.98 -10.60
CA GLY A 124 2.90 20.90 -9.77
C GLY A 124 2.85 20.42 -8.32
N GLN A 125 1.91 20.96 -7.56
CA GLN A 125 1.67 20.59 -6.17
C GLN A 125 0.22 20.16 -5.97
N THR A 126 0.01 19.23 -5.03
CA THR A 126 -1.32 18.84 -4.58
C THR A 126 -1.97 19.98 -3.79
N TYR A 127 -3.26 19.83 -3.47
CA TYR A 127 -3.98 20.76 -2.59
C TYR A 127 -3.28 20.97 -1.23
N GLU A 128 -2.66 19.92 -0.68
CA GLU A 128 -1.91 19.97 0.58
C GLU A 128 -0.45 20.45 0.41
N GLY A 129 -0.06 20.90 -0.79
CA GLY A 129 1.29 21.40 -1.07
C GLY A 129 2.35 20.32 -1.32
N ARG A 130 1.95 19.06 -1.56
CA ARG A 130 2.92 17.97 -1.86
C ARG A 130 3.29 18.00 -3.34
N ASN A 131 4.57 17.83 -3.66
CA ASN A 131 5.03 17.81 -5.05
C ASN A 131 4.45 16.62 -5.82
N ILE A 132 3.87 16.88 -6.98
CA ILE A 132 3.41 15.82 -7.89
C ILE A 132 4.59 15.47 -8.80
N LYS A 133 5.29 14.39 -8.45
CA LYS A 133 6.45 13.90 -9.20
C LYS A 133 6.03 12.94 -10.31
N GLY A 134 6.61 13.12 -11.49
CA GLY A 134 6.56 12.20 -12.61
C GLY A 134 7.96 11.67 -12.92
N ILE A 135 8.02 10.51 -13.58
CA ILE A 135 9.26 9.93 -14.12
C ILE A 135 9.14 9.84 -15.63
N LYS A 136 10.19 10.22 -16.33
CA LYS A 136 10.29 10.16 -17.79
C LYS A 136 11.47 9.29 -18.17
N SER A 137 11.27 8.40 -19.15
CA SER A 137 12.38 7.70 -19.81
C SER A 137 13.04 8.64 -20.82
N LEU A 138 14.37 8.69 -20.81
CA LEU A 138 15.17 9.48 -21.75
C LEU A 138 15.37 8.75 -23.09
#